data_AF-A0A2N2ZY02-F1
#
_entry.id   AF-A0A2N2ZY02-F1
#
_cell.length_a   1.000
_cell.length_b   1.000
_cell.length_c   1.000
_cell.angle_alpha   90.00
_cell.angle_beta   90.00
_cell.angle_gamma   90.00
#
_symmetry.space_group_name_H-M   'P 1'
#
loop_
_entity.id
_entity.type
_entity.pdbx_description
1 polymer ?
#
loop_
_entity_poly.entity_id
_entity_poly.type
_entity_poly.pdbx_seq_one_letter_code
_entity_poly.pdbx_strand_id
1 'polypeptide(L)'
;MLGVVLTYTRDRELAQDILHDGFFKVFKKFDQYNVSWSLSGWVRRIIINTAIDHFRKTNRISSIDFQEAVNLAGSYDATSENSKTKDLSTLINMLPVGARTIFNLYTIEGYKHTEIAEMLSISEGTSKSQLSKAKSVLRELVTKFYER
;
A
#
# COMPACT_ATOMS: atom_id res chain seq x y z
N MET A 1 5.05 11.31 6.96
CA MET A 1 5.16 9.88 7.32
C MET A 1 3.79 9.20 7.48
N LEU A 2 2.79 9.78 8.18
CA LEU A 2 1.44 9.20 8.25
C LEU A 2 0.81 8.90 6.87
N GLY A 3 0.96 9.82 5.92
CA GLY A 3 0.49 9.62 4.53
C GLY A 3 1.07 8.37 3.87
N VAL A 4 2.33 8.00 4.18
CA VAL A 4 2.96 6.76 3.68
C VAL A 4 2.21 5.54 4.22
N VAL A 5 1.92 5.51 5.52
CA VAL A 5 1.19 4.39 6.16
C VAL A 5 -0.25 4.28 5.64
N LEU A 6 -0.92 5.42 5.41
CA LEU A 6 -2.26 5.48 4.83
C LEU A 6 -2.34 4.96 3.39
N THR A 7 -1.21 4.79 2.69
CA THR A 7 -1.22 4.08 1.41
C THR A 7 -1.46 2.58 1.59
N TYR A 8 -1.14 2.01 2.76
CA TYR A 8 -1.24 0.57 3.04
C TYR A 8 -2.53 0.18 3.78
N THR A 9 -3.21 1.12 4.45
CA THR A 9 -4.48 0.88 5.17
C THR A 9 -5.45 2.05 5.06
N ARG A 10 -6.76 1.74 5.09
CA ARG A 10 -7.84 2.74 5.16
C ARG A 10 -8.19 3.14 6.60
N ASP A 11 -7.78 2.31 7.56
CA ASP A 11 -8.00 2.55 8.98
C ASP A 11 -6.96 3.55 9.48
N ARG A 12 -7.43 4.75 9.85
CA ARG A 12 -6.60 5.85 10.30
C ARG A 12 -5.99 5.60 11.67
N GLU A 13 -6.74 4.98 12.58
CA GLU A 13 -6.25 4.65 13.93
C GLU A 13 -5.13 3.62 13.81
N LEU A 14 -5.36 2.57 13.04
CA LEU A 14 -4.32 1.58 12.75
C LEU A 14 -3.09 2.21 12.08
N ALA A 15 -3.29 3.18 11.17
CA ALA A 15 -2.17 3.89 10.55
C ALA A 15 -1.36 4.70 11.55
N GLN A 16 -2.01 5.29 12.56
CA GLN A 16 -1.35 6.01 13.64
C GLN A 16 -0.56 5.05 14.55
N ASP A 17 -1.11 3.89 14.87
CA ASP A 17 -0.42 2.86 15.67
C ASP A 17 0.84 2.35 14.98
N ILE A 18 0.73 1.97 13.69
CA ILE A 18 1.89 1.54 12.88
C ILE A 18 2.94 2.65 12.79
N LEU A 19 2.49 3.91 12.64
CA LEU A 19 3.40 5.05 12.58
C LEU A 19 4.14 5.25 13.91
N HIS A 20 3.43 5.12 15.03
CA HIS A 20 4.00 5.23 16.37
C HIS A 20 5.06 4.16 16.61
N ASP A 21 4.74 2.89 16.34
CA ASP A 21 5.70 1.78 16.38
C ASP A 21 6.90 2.01 15.47
N GLY A 22 6.65 2.59 14.29
CA GLY A 22 7.68 2.92 13.33
C GLY A 22 8.65 3.97 13.88
N PHE A 23 8.15 5.06 14.48
CA PHE A 23 9.00 6.06 15.12
C PHE A 23 9.74 5.51 16.34
N PHE A 24 9.11 4.65 17.14
CA PHE A 24 9.80 3.97 18.23
C PHE A 24 11.01 3.18 17.71
N LYS A 25 10.86 2.44 16.60
CA LYS A 25 11.96 1.74 15.93
C LYS A 25 13.01 2.69 15.35
N VAL A 26 12.62 3.85 14.82
CA VAL A 26 13.54 4.88 14.33
C VAL A 26 14.44 5.34 15.46
N PHE A 27 13.88 5.72 16.61
CA PHE A 27 14.66 6.18 17.76
C PHE A 27 15.56 5.07 18.30
N LYS A 28 15.05 3.83 18.38
CA LYS A 28 15.83 2.67 18.84
C LYS A 28 17.02 2.33 17.93
N LYS A 29 16.94 2.67 16.65
CA LYS A 29 17.98 2.39 15.64
C LYS A 29 18.75 3.63 15.22
N PHE A 30 18.59 4.76 15.94
CA PHE A 30 19.17 6.03 15.52
C PHE A 30 20.70 6.01 15.51
N ASP A 31 21.30 5.16 16.34
CA ASP A 31 22.73 4.82 16.34
C ASP A 31 23.22 4.23 15.01
N GLN A 32 22.32 3.62 14.23
CA GLN A 32 22.61 3.03 12.92
C GLN A 32 22.42 4.01 11.76
N TYR A 33 21.97 5.24 12.03
CA TYR A 33 21.80 6.25 11.00
C TYR A 33 23.18 6.78 10.55
N ASN A 34 23.40 6.75 9.24
CA ASN A 34 24.57 7.36 8.62
C ASN A 34 24.20 8.72 8.02
N VAL A 35 24.95 9.76 8.39
CA VAL A 35 24.74 11.15 7.94
C VAL A 35 24.84 11.32 6.41
N SER A 36 25.53 10.39 5.71
CA SER A 36 25.56 10.38 4.25
C SER A 36 24.22 9.98 3.60
N TRP A 37 23.30 9.40 4.37
CA TRP A 37 21.96 9.05 3.90
C TRP A 37 20.97 10.19 4.12
N SER A 38 19.98 10.31 3.23
CA SER A 38 18.82 11.15 3.49
C SER A 38 18.09 10.66 4.75
N LEU A 39 18.03 11.50 5.79
CA LEU A 39 17.31 11.19 7.03
C LEU A 39 15.86 10.81 6.74
N SER A 40 15.18 11.58 5.87
CA SER A 40 13.79 11.31 5.51
C SER A 40 13.64 9.98 4.78
N GLY A 41 14.59 9.60 3.92
CA GLY A 41 14.61 8.31 3.23
C GLY A 41 14.84 7.14 4.19
N TRP A 42 15.79 7.29 5.11
CA TRP A 42 16.09 6.27 6.13
C TRP A 42 14.91 6.04 7.07
N VAL A 43 14.30 7.13 7.59
CA VAL A 43 13.07 7.06 8.39
C VAL A 43 11.94 6.41 7.59
N ARG A 44 11.71 6.85 6.35
CA ARG A 44 10.64 6.30 5.49
C ARG A 44 10.79 4.79 5.31
N ARG A 45 12.00 4.29 5.09
CA ARG A 45 12.29 2.84 4.98
C ARG A 45 11.90 2.08 6.26
N ILE A 46 12.20 2.62 7.44
CA ILE A 46 11.81 1.99 8.72
C ILE A 46 10.28 1.97 8.89
N ILE A 47 9.60 3.06 8.54
CA ILE A 47 8.14 3.15 8.60
C ILE A 47 7.49 2.12 7.66
N ILE A 48 7.95 2.02 6.41
CA ILE A 48 7.44 1.07 5.41
C ILE A 48 7.62 -0.36 5.89
N ASN A 49 8.82 -0.72 6.34
CA ASN A 49 9.09 -2.06 6.85
C ASN A 49 8.20 -2.39 8.05
N THR A 50 7.92 -1.40 8.91
CA THR A 50 7.01 -1.58 10.04
C THR A 50 5.58 -1.83 9.60
N ALA A 51 5.08 -1.10 8.60
CA ALA A 51 3.77 -1.34 8.02
C ALA A 51 3.68 -2.73 7.39
N ILE A 52 4.68 -3.13 6.60
CA ILE A 52 4.74 -4.46 5.98
C ILE A 52 4.74 -5.56 7.04
N ASP A 53 5.58 -5.45 8.07
CA ASP A 53 5.63 -6.41 9.17
C ASP A 53 4.26 -6.59 9.83
N HIS A 54 3.54 -5.48 10.04
CA HIS A 54 2.19 -5.51 10.60
C HIS A 54 1.20 -6.28 9.71
N PHE A 55 1.15 -5.98 8.40
CA PHE A 55 0.25 -6.67 7.47
C PHE A 55 0.61 -8.14 7.22
N ARG A 56 1.90 -8.48 7.34
CA ARG A 56 2.37 -9.86 7.29
C ARG A 56 1.91 -10.66 8.51
N LYS A 57 2.08 -10.12 9.72
CA LYS A 57 1.64 -10.78 10.97
C LYS A 57 0.13 -10.99 11.04
N THR A 58 -0.64 -10.08 10.47
CA THR A 58 -2.11 -10.16 10.46
C THR A 58 -2.66 -11.04 9.33
N ASN A 59 -1.80 -11.72 8.56
CA ASN A 59 -2.14 -12.57 7.41
C ASN A 59 -2.97 -11.87 6.32
N ARG A 60 -3.04 -10.53 6.35
CA ARG A 60 -3.82 -9.70 5.40
C ARG A 60 -3.20 -9.64 4.01
N ILE A 61 -1.94 -10.07 3.87
CA ILE A 61 -1.23 -10.19 2.59
C ILE A 61 -1.59 -11.53 1.90
N SER A 62 -1.91 -12.56 2.67
CA SER A 62 -2.17 -13.94 2.20
C SER A 62 -3.61 -14.15 1.74
N SER A 63 -4.54 -13.29 2.17
CA SER A 63 -5.91 -13.17 1.64
C SER A 63 -5.83 -12.54 0.25
N ILE A 64 -5.41 -13.35 -0.72
CA ILE A 64 -5.48 -13.02 -2.14
C ILE A 64 -6.78 -13.66 -2.64
N ASP A 65 -7.91 -13.08 -2.28
CA ASP A 65 -9.14 -13.30 -3.05
C ASP A 65 -9.50 -12.01 -3.78
N PHE A 66 -9.28 -12.04 -5.09
CA PHE A 66 -9.58 -10.92 -5.98
C PHE A 66 -11.05 -10.86 -6.36
N GLN A 67 -11.81 -11.95 -6.21
CA GLN A 67 -13.23 -11.96 -6.55
C GLN A 67 -14.02 -10.99 -5.66
N GLU A 68 -13.60 -10.78 -4.42
CA GLU A 68 -14.27 -9.88 -3.48
C GLU A 68 -14.08 -8.38 -3.83
N ALA A 69 -12.91 -7.99 -4.35
CA ALA A 69 -12.64 -6.59 -4.68
C ALA A 69 -13.33 -6.10 -5.95
N VAL A 70 -13.55 -6.98 -6.93
CA VAL A 70 -14.34 -6.65 -8.14
C VAL A 70 -15.82 -6.45 -7.77
N ASN A 71 -16.34 -7.26 -6.83
CA ASN A 71 -17.70 -7.12 -6.33
C ASN A 71 -17.91 -5.81 -5.54
N LEU A 72 -16.93 -5.38 -4.75
CA LEU A 72 -16.96 -4.09 -4.04
C LEU A 72 -17.00 -2.88 -5.00
N ALA A 73 -16.34 -2.96 -6.16
CA ALA A 73 -16.41 -1.93 -7.21
C ALA A 73 -17.79 -1.85 -7.91
N GLY A 74 -18.57 -2.94 -7.84
CA GLY A 74 -19.96 -2.98 -8.27
C GLY A 74 -20.94 -2.37 -7.27
N SER A 75 -20.66 -2.51 -5.96
CA SER A 75 -21.51 -1.99 -4.86
C SER A 75 -21.26 -0.51 -4.51
N TYR A 76 -20.21 0.11 -5.05
CA TYR A 76 -19.87 1.49 -4.71
C TYR A 76 -20.79 2.47 -5.47
N ASP A 77 -21.78 3.00 -4.77
CA ASP A 77 -22.75 3.94 -5.32
C ASP A 77 -22.05 5.25 -5.73
N ALA A 78 -22.07 5.54 -7.03
CA ALA A 78 -21.39 6.68 -7.63
C ALA A 78 -22.18 8.00 -7.47
N THR A 79 -23.34 7.97 -6.80
CA THR A 79 -24.30 9.08 -6.75
C THR A 79 -24.11 10.06 -5.59
N SER A 80 -23.21 9.81 -4.63
CA SER A 80 -22.95 10.79 -3.56
C SER A 80 -22.21 12.02 -4.11
N GLU A 81 -22.82 13.19 -4.02
CA GLU A 81 -22.35 14.49 -4.55
C GLU A 81 -20.96 14.94 -4.04
N ASN A 82 -20.42 14.29 -2.99
CA ASN A 82 -19.03 14.45 -2.55
C ASN A 82 -17.99 13.78 -3.49
N SER A 83 -18.43 13.14 -4.58
CA SER A 83 -17.60 12.36 -5.51
C SER A 83 -16.81 13.17 -6.53
N LYS A 84 -16.96 14.50 -6.61
CA LYS A 84 -16.25 15.35 -7.59
C LYS A 84 -14.74 15.49 -7.30
N THR A 85 -14.27 15.00 -6.16
CA THR A 85 -12.85 14.94 -5.76
C THR A 85 -12.42 13.50 -5.48
N LYS A 86 -12.77 12.54 -6.35
CA LYS A 86 -12.30 11.15 -6.25
C LYS A 86 -10.84 11.01 -6.64
N ASP A 87 -9.94 11.54 -5.83
CA ASP A 87 -8.49 11.42 -6.01
C ASP A 87 -8.05 9.96 -6.27
N LEU A 88 -6.98 9.79 -7.04
CA LEU A 88 -6.39 8.50 -7.39
C LEU A 88 -6.12 7.63 -6.15
N SER A 89 -5.83 8.27 -5.02
CA SER A 89 -5.68 7.62 -3.71
C SER A 89 -6.92 6.83 -3.27
N THR A 90 -8.14 7.29 -3.57
CA THR A 90 -9.38 6.55 -3.28
C THR A 90 -9.49 5.29 -4.12
N LEU A 91 -9.10 5.35 -5.41
CA LEU A 91 -9.13 4.21 -6.32
C LEU A 91 -8.08 3.16 -5.93
N ILE A 92 -6.86 3.60 -5.60
CA ILE A 92 -5.81 2.72 -5.06
C ILE A 92 -6.29 2.03 -3.79
N ASN A 93 -7.04 2.76 -2.96
CA ASN A 93 -7.60 2.18 -1.76
C ASN A 93 -8.61 1.08 -2.03
N MET A 94 -9.33 1.06 -3.15
CA MET A 94 -10.30 0.00 -3.52
C MET A 94 -9.66 -1.35 -3.81
N LEU A 95 -8.35 -1.39 -4.08
CA LEU A 95 -7.62 -2.64 -4.34
C LEU A 95 -7.58 -3.56 -3.11
N PRO A 96 -7.51 -4.89 -3.31
CA PRO A 96 -7.16 -5.83 -2.24
C PRO A 96 -5.85 -5.44 -1.56
N VAL A 97 -5.72 -5.72 -0.26
CA VAL A 97 -4.56 -5.33 0.56
C VAL A 97 -3.24 -5.78 -0.07
N GLY A 98 -3.15 -7.04 -0.52
CA GLY A 98 -1.94 -7.58 -1.16
C GLY A 98 -1.57 -6.86 -2.46
N ALA A 99 -2.55 -6.67 -3.35
CA ALA A 99 -2.37 -6.00 -4.63
C ALA A 99 -1.98 -4.52 -4.45
N ARG A 100 -2.65 -3.82 -3.52
CA ARG A 100 -2.34 -2.43 -3.13
C ARG A 100 -0.92 -2.31 -2.58
N THR A 101 -0.52 -3.22 -1.68
CA THR A 101 0.81 -3.20 -1.07
C THR A 101 1.90 -3.35 -2.12
N ILE A 102 1.75 -4.33 -3.03
CA ILE A 102 2.69 -4.56 -4.13
C ILE A 102 2.71 -3.38 -5.10
N PHE A 103 1.54 -2.83 -5.43
CA PHE A 103 1.44 -1.63 -6.27
C PHE A 103 2.23 -0.47 -5.66
N ASN A 104 1.97 -0.11 -4.40
CA ASN A 104 2.65 1.00 -3.73
C ASN A 104 4.16 0.78 -3.64
N LEU A 105 4.60 -0.43 -3.26
CA LEU A 105 6.03 -0.74 -3.17
C LEU A 105 6.73 -0.60 -4.51
N TYR A 106 6.08 -0.97 -5.61
CA TYR A 106 6.67 -0.85 -6.94
C TYR A 106 6.58 0.58 -7.50
N THR A 107 5.38 1.17 -7.52
CA THR A 107 5.11 2.42 -8.24
C THR A 107 5.40 3.68 -7.44
N ILE A 108 5.21 3.65 -6.11
CA ILE A 108 5.37 4.82 -5.23
C ILE A 108 6.73 4.78 -4.53
N GLU A 109 7.17 3.59 -4.11
CA GLU A 109 8.41 3.41 -3.37
C GLU A 109 9.61 3.06 -4.27
N GLY A 110 9.36 2.56 -5.49
CA GLY A 110 10.41 2.27 -6.47
C GLY A 110 11.16 0.95 -6.25
N TYR A 111 10.65 0.05 -5.41
CA TYR A 111 11.25 -1.27 -5.20
C TYR A 111 11.09 -2.17 -6.43
N LYS A 112 12.10 -2.99 -6.69
CA LYS A 112 12.07 -4.04 -7.73
C LYS A 112 11.25 -5.22 -7.25
N HIS A 113 10.73 -6.01 -8.19
CA HIS A 113 9.96 -7.22 -7.88
C HIS A 113 10.73 -8.22 -7.00
N THR A 114 12.05 -8.31 -7.17
CA THR A 114 12.92 -9.16 -6.34
C THR A 114 12.95 -8.70 -4.89
N GLU A 115 13.07 -7.39 -4.65
CA GLU A 115 13.07 -6.80 -3.31
C GLU A 115 11.69 -6.96 -2.65
N ILE A 116 10.62 -6.71 -3.41
CA ILE A 116 9.24 -6.90 -2.93
C ILE A 116 8.98 -8.36 -2.56
N ALA A 117 9.45 -9.31 -3.38
CA ALA A 117 9.32 -10.73 -3.11
C ALA A 117 9.97 -11.13 -1.77
N GLU A 118 11.17 -10.61 -1.50
CA GLU A 118 11.86 -10.81 -0.23
C GLU A 118 11.10 -10.16 0.95
N MET A 119 10.73 -8.88 0.82
CA MET A 119 10.02 -8.13 1.86
C MET A 119 8.69 -8.77 2.27
N LEU A 120 7.95 -9.32 1.29
CA LEU A 120 6.63 -9.91 1.52
C LEU A 120 6.68 -11.44 1.69
N SER A 121 7.85 -12.07 1.54
CA SER A 121 8.02 -13.53 1.57
C SER A 121 7.12 -14.25 0.55
N ILE A 122 7.08 -13.75 -0.68
CA ILE A 122 6.32 -14.30 -1.83
C ILE A 122 7.26 -14.56 -3.01
N SER A 123 6.78 -15.23 -4.06
CA SER A 123 7.57 -15.37 -5.29
C SER A 123 7.62 -14.06 -6.11
N GLU A 124 8.71 -13.84 -6.86
CA GLU A 124 8.80 -12.71 -7.81
C GLU A 124 7.65 -12.75 -8.84
N GLY A 125 7.25 -13.94 -9.29
CA GLY A 125 6.11 -14.15 -10.17
C GLY A 125 4.79 -13.70 -9.53
N THR A 126 4.61 -13.94 -8.23
CA THR A 126 3.47 -13.41 -7.46
C THR A 126 3.50 -11.89 -7.45
N SER A 127 4.64 -11.25 -7.20
CA SER A 127 4.77 -9.79 -7.26
C SER A 127 4.37 -9.21 -8.62
N LYS A 128 4.87 -9.78 -9.72
CA LYS A 128 4.54 -9.35 -11.10
C LYS A 128 3.06 -9.51 -11.42
N SER A 129 2.49 -10.68 -11.12
CA SER A 129 1.08 -10.99 -11.41
C SER A 129 0.11 -10.11 -10.60
N GLN A 130 0.42 -9.86 -9.32
CA GLN A 130 -0.35 -8.95 -8.45
C GLN A 130 -0.31 -7.51 -8.95
N LEU A 131 0.87 -7.02 -9.36
CA LEU A 131 1.00 -5.68 -9.94
C LEU A 131 0.18 -5.55 -11.24
N SER A 132 0.25 -6.55 -12.11
CA SER A 132 -0.53 -6.57 -13.36
C SER A 132 -2.03 -6.49 -13.09
N LYS A 133 -2.52 -7.31 -12.14
CA LYS A 133 -3.93 -7.28 -11.71
C LYS A 133 -4.32 -5.93 -11.11
N ALA A 134 -3.49 -5.36 -10.22
CA ALA A 134 -3.72 -4.05 -9.63
C ALA A 134 -3.88 -2.95 -10.70
N LYS A 135 -3.00 -2.94 -11.71
CA LYS A 135 -3.07 -2.01 -12.83
C LYS A 135 -4.33 -2.19 -13.67
N SER A 136 -4.75 -3.44 -13.92
CA SER A 136 -5.98 -3.73 -14.67
C SER A 136 -7.21 -3.20 -13.96
N VAL A 137 -7.34 -3.49 -12.66
CA VAL A 137 -8.48 -3.02 -11.83
C VAL A 137 -8.48 -1.50 -11.75
N LEU A 138 -7.32 -0.87 -11.51
CA LEU A 138 -7.24 0.60 -11.47
C LEU A 138 -7.62 1.24 -12.80
N ARG A 139 -7.22 0.66 -13.94
CA ARG A 139 -7.61 1.17 -15.26
C ARG A 139 -9.13 1.14 -15.43
N GLU A 140 -9.77 0.02 -15.08
CA GLU A 140 -11.22 -0.11 -15.16
C GLU A 140 -11.95 0.90 -14.25
N LEU A 141 -11.45 1.07 -13.01
CA LEU A 141 -11.98 2.06 -12.08
C LEU A 141 -11.82 3.49 -12.61
N VAL A 142 -10.65 3.84 -13.14
CA VAL A 142 -10.39 5.18 -13.70
C VAL A 142 -11.33 5.45 -14.87
N THR A 143 -11.43 4.55 -15.85
CA THR A 143 -12.36 4.70 -16.98
C THR A 143 -13.81 4.87 -16.51
N LYS A 144 -14.26 4.07 -15.53
CA LYS A 144 -15.62 4.16 -14.98
C LYS A 144 -15.92 5.50 -14.28
N PHE A 145 -14.94 6.08 -13.59
CA PHE A 145 -15.13 7.27 -12.76
C PHE A 145 -14.75 8.60 -13.42
N TYR A 146 -13.83 8.60 -14.39
CA TYR A 146 -13.27 9.81 -15.00
C TYR A 146 -13.59 9.98 -16.49
N GLU A 147 -13.89 8.91 -17.22
CA GLU A 147 -14.17 8.98 -18.67
C GLU A 147 -15.67 8.94 -18.97
N ARG A 148 -16.51 9.45 -18.04
CA ARG A 148 -17.94 9.66 -18.26
C ARG A 148 -18.22 11.03 -18.89
#